data_AF-A0A4R2M2P4-F1
#
_entry.id   AF-A0A4R2M2P4-F1
#
_cell.length_a   1.000
_cell.length_b   1.000
_cell.length_c   1.000
_cell.angle_alpha   90.00
_cell.angle_beta   90.00
_cell.angle_gamma   90.00
#
_symmetry.space_group_name_H-M   'P 1'
#
loop_
_entity.id
_entity.type
_entity.pdbx_description
1 polymer ?
#
loop_
_entity_poly.entity_id
_entity_poly.type
_entity_poly.pdbx_seq_one_letter_code
_entity_poly.pdbx_strand_id
1 'polypeptide(L)'
;MSLRYRFQAAQCGPCALRGQCLRKPETTAARQVAFFQANTGSAHPYTQRMRALIDSEAGRELYDRRMGTVEPVFANLRHNKGLRRFTLRGQTKVDAQFKLFCLVHNIEKLAKAGYGMG
;
A
#
# COMPACT_ATOMS: atom_id res chain seq x y z
N MET A 1 -12.97 -9.92 -1.96
CA MET A 1 -14.24 -9.29 -2.38
C MET A 1 -14.93 -8.74 -1.12
N SER A 2 -15.49 -7.52 -1.16
CA SER A 2 -16.17 -6.94 0.00
C SER A 2 -17.68 -7.04 -0.18
N LEU A 3 -18.36 -7.74 0.74
CA LEU A 3 -19.81 -7.73 0.81
C LEU A 3 -20.23 -6.47 1.56
N ARG A 4 -20.91 -5.55 0.88
CA ARG A 4 -21.45 -4.35 1.52
C ARG A 4 -22.85 -4.66 2.01
N TYR A 5 -23.04 -4.60 3.32
CA TYR A 5 -24.35 -4.73 3.94
C TYR A 5 -24.82 -3.36 4.43
N ARG A 6 -26.05 -2.99 4.06
CA ARG A 6 -26.71 -1.77 4.53
C ARG A 6 -27.83 -2.18 5.46
N PHE A 7 -27.72 -1.77 6.73
CA PHE A 7 -28.77 -1.98 7.70
C PHE A 7 -29.92 -0.99 7.47
N GLN A 8 -31.13 -1.38 7.83
CA GLN A 8 -32.30 -0.49 7.82
C GLN A 8 -32.36 0.31 9.14
N ALA A 9 -32.94 1.51 9.08
CA ALA A 9 -33.10 2.36 10.27
C ALA A 9 -33.89 1.65 11.38
N ALA A 10 -34.91 0.87 11.01
CA ALA A 10 -35.69 0.04 11.93
C ALA A 10 -34.85 -1.03 12.67
N GLN A 11 -33.75 -1.51 12.07
CA GLN A 11 -32.85 -2.47 12.70
C GLN A 11 -31.80 -1.79 13.58
N CYS A 12 -31.30 -0.61 13.16
CA CYS A 12 -30.31 0.14 13.92
C CYS A 12 -30.92 0.95 15.08
N GLY A 13 -32.19 1.32 15.02
CA GLY A 13 -32.89 2.10 16.06
C GLY A 13 -32.90 1.41 17.42
N PRO A 14 -33.44 0.18 17.54
CA PRO A 14 -33.52 -0.54 18.82
C PRO A 14 -32.22 -1.26 19.22
N CYS A 15 -31.13 -1.11 18.46
CA CYS A 15 -29.91 -1.85 18.70
C CYS A 15 -29.19 -1.35 19.97
N ALA A 16 -28.99 -2.23 20.96
CA ALA A 16 -28.28 -1.91 22.21
C ALA A 16 -26.84 -1.41 22.00
N LEU A 17 -26.20 -1.79 20.88
CA LEU A 17 -24.84 -1.37 20.53
C LEU A 17 -24.80 -0.08 19.69
N ARG A 18 -25.93 0.59 19.44
CA ARG A 18 -26.04 1.75 18.52
C ARG A 18 -25.01 2.85 18.83
N GLY A 19 -24.83 3.19 20.11
CA GLY A 19 -23.89 4.23 20.54
C GLY A 19 -22.42 3.90 20.28
N GLN A 20 -22.05 2.62 20.29
CA GLN A 20 -20.69 2.17 19.96
C GLN A 20 -20.52 1.93 18.45
N CYS A 21 -21.61 1.56 17.77
CA CYS A 21 -21.63 1.18 16.37
C CYS A 21 -21.64 2.38 15.42
N LEU A 22 -22.37 3.45 15.76
CA LEU A 22 -22.46 4.66 14.93
C LEU A 22 -21.54 5.74 15.48
N ARG A 23 -20.78 6.39 14.60
CA ARG A 23 -19.93 7.52 14.99
C ARG A 23 -20.74 8.74 15.46
N LYS A 24 -21.98 8.88 14.98
CA LYS A 24 -22.93 9.97 15.27
C LYS A 24 -24.36 9.42 15.35
N PRO A 25 -24.72 8.72 16.44
CA PRO A 25 -26.00 7.99 16.56
C PRO A 25 -27.24 8.89 16.48
N GLU A 26 -27.12 10.17 16.80
CA GLU A 26 -28.18 11.18 16.79
C GLU A 26 -28.56 11.65 15.38
N THR A 27 -27.61 11.65 14.43
CA THR A 27 -27.84 12.09 13.04
C THR A 27 -27.79 10.95 12.02
N THR A 28 -27.23 9.79 12.39
CA THR A 28 -27.06 8.66 11.47
C THR A 28 -28.18 7.64 11.68
N ALA A 29 -29.12 7.53 10.74
CA ALA A 29 -30.26 6.62 10.87
C ALA A 29 -29.85 5.13 10.90
N ALA A 30 -28.91 4.71 10.04
CA ALA A 30 -28.46 3.33 9.93
C ALA A 30 -27.00 3.21 9.47
N ARG A 31 -26.35 2.08 9.80
CA ARG A 31 -24.96 1.81 9.41
C ARG A 31 -24.90 1.14 8.04
N GLN A 32 -23.83 1.44 7.30
CA GLN A 32 -23.34 0.59 6.23
C GLN A 32 -22.01 -0.03 6.67
N VAL A 33 -21.89 -1.35 6.55
CA VAL A 33 -20.69 -2.10 6.90
C VAL A 33 -20.21 -2.86 5.66
N ALA A 34 -18.92 -2.81 5.40
CA ALA A 34 -18.29 -3.71 4.46
C ALA A 34 -17.72 -4.91 5.23
N PHE A 35 -18.26 -6.09 4.98
CA PHE A 35 -17.67 -7.34 5.43
C PHE A 35 -16.64 -7.76 4.39
N PHE A 36 -15.38 -7.78 4.81
CA PHE A 36 -14.32 -8.34 4.00
C PHE A 36 -14.33 -9.85 4.23
N GLN A 37 -14.68 -10.61 3.20
CA GLN A 37 -14.54 -12.06 3.28
C GLN A 37 -13.05 -12.40 3.36
N ALA A 38 -12.63 -12.90 4.53
CA ALA A 38 -11.30 -13.46 4.71
C ALA A 38 -11.06 -14.55 3.65
N ASN A 39 -9.83 -14.65 3.15
CA ASN A 39 -9.41 -15.65 2.15
C ASN A 39 -10.12 -15.63 0.80
N THR A 40 -10.86 -14.57 0.45
CA THR A 40 -11.22 -14.37 -0.97
C THR A 40 -9.96 -13.95 -1.72
N GLY A 41 -9.37 -14.90 -2.47
CA GLY A 41 -8.28 -14.63 -3.40
C GLY A 41 -8.59 -13.39 -4.26
N SER A 42 -7.56 -12.60 -4.56
CA SER A 42 -7.73 -11.48 -5.50
C SER A 42 -8.22 -12.03 -6.84
N ALA A 43 -9.20 -11.41 -7.49
CA ALA A 43 -9.61 -11.82 -8.84
C ALA A 43 -8.46 -11.70 -9.86
N HIS A 44 -7.41 -10.93 -9.53
CA HIS A 44 -6.24 -10.78 -10.39
C HIS A 44 -5.23 -11.92 -10.17
N PRO A 45 -4.90 -12.70 -11.22
CA PRO A 45 -4.03 -13.86 -11.11
C PRO A 45 -2.62 -13.49 -10.63
N TYR A 46 -2.11 -12.32 -11.03
CA TYR A 46 -0.80 -11.83 -10.60
C TYR A 46 -0.74 -11.51 -9.11
N THR A 47 -1.83 -11.01 -8.52
CA THR A 47 -1.89 -10.74 -7.08
C THR A 47 -1.89 -12.04 -6.30
N GLN A 48 -2.63 -13.07 -6.76
CA GLN A 48 -2.60 -14.39 -6.12
C GLN A 48 -1.22 -15.03 -6.23
N ARG A 49 -0.58 -14.96 -7.41
CA ARG A 49 0.78 -15.45 -7.62
C ARG A 49 1.78 -14.75 -6.71
N MET A 50 1.73 -13.43 -6.59
CA MET A 50 2.62 -12.69 -5.71
C MET A 50 2.38 -13.03 -4.24
N ARG A 51 1.12 -13.20 -3.82
CA ARG A 51 0.79 -13.65 -2.47
C ARG A 51 1.38 -15.03 -2.18
N ALA A 52 1.16 -16.00 -3.07
CA ALA A 52 1.73 -17.33 -2.91
C ALA A 52 3.27 -17.32 -2.83
N LEU A 53 3.93 -16.46 -3.64
CA LEU A 53 5.37 -16.28 -3.57
C LEU A 53 5.82 -15.72 -2.23
N ILE A 54 5.18 -14.66 -1.73
CA ILE A 54 5.51 -14.03 -0.43
C ILE A 54 5.23 -14.98 0.73
N ASP A 55 4.12 -15.73 0.68
CA ASP A 55 3.68 -16.62 1.76
C ASP A 55 4.46 -17.95 1.81
N SER A 56 5.35 -18.20 0.85
CA SER A 56 6.31 -19.31 0.94
C SER A 56 7.38 -19.01 2.01
N GLU A 57 8.03 -20.05 2.57
CA GLU A 57 9.08 -19.87 3.57
C GLU A 57 10.25 -19.04 3.04
N ALA A 58 10.81 -19.43 1.89
CA ALA A 58 11.85 -18.66 1.21
C ALA A 58 11.37 -17.24 0.83
N GLY A 59 10.09 -17.09 0.47
CA GLY A 59 9.47 -15.80 0.18
C GLY A 59 9.45 -14.86 1.38
N ARG A 60 9.06 -15.37 2.55
CA ARG A 60 9.06 -14.61 3.82
C ARG A 60 10.47 -14.16 4.18
N GLU A 61 11.44 -15.07 4.14
CA GLU A 61 12.84 -14.72 4.43
C GLU A 61 13.39 -13.64 3.50
N LEU A 62 13.10 -13.71 2.20
CA LEU A 62 13.50 -12.68 1.24
C LEU A 62 12.74 -11.36 1.47
N TYR A 63 11.45 -11.44 1.80
CA TYR A 63 10.63 -10.27 2.05
C TYR A 63 11.09 -9.51 3.29
N ASP A 64 11.47 -10.21 4.36
CA ASP A 64 11.96 -9.60 5.60
C ASP A 64 13.25 -8.78 5.37
N ARG A 65 14.13 -9.27 4.49
CA ARG A 65 15.37 -8.54 4.10
C ARG A 65 15.09 -7.22 3.39
N ARG A 66 13.88 -6.98 2.87
CA ARG A 66 13.52 -5.73 2.20
C ARG A 66 13.59 -4.52 3.12
N MET A 67 13.35 -4.70 4.42
CA MET A 67 13.43 -3.60 5.40
C MET A 67 14.81 -2.93 5.40
N GLY A 68 15.89 -3.71 5.24
CA GLY A 68 17.25 -3.20 5.20
C GLY A 68 17.77 -2.86 3.80
N THR A 69 17.15 -3.39 2.74
CA THR A 69 17.68 -3.31 1.38
C THR A 69 16.84 -2.45 0.45
N VAL A 70 15.55 -2.76 0.31
CA VAL A 70 14.65 -2.19 -0.70
C VAL A 70 13.88 -0.99 -0.16
N GLU A 71 13.30 -1.11 1.04
CA GLU A 71 12.49 -0.04 1.64
C GLU A 71 13.27 1.27 1.87
N PRO A 72 14.55 1.27 2.29
CA PRO A 72 15.32 2.51 2.44
C PRO A 72 15.52 3.27 1.11
N VAL A 73 15.64 2.54 0.00
CA VAL A 73 15.75 3.14 -1.34
C VAL A 73 14.44 3.87 -1.67
N PHE A 74 13.30 3.19 -1.53
CA PHE A 74 11.99 3.81 -1.78
C PHE A 74 11.66 4.94 -0.81
N ALA A 75 12.09 4.84 0.45
CA ALA A 75 11.96 5.93 1.42
C ALA A 75 12.78 7.16 0.98
N ASN A 76 14.04 6.98 0.58
CA ASN A 76 14.88 8.07 0.08
C ASN A 76 14.25 8.74 -1.16
N LEU A 77 13.80 7.95 -2.15
CA LEU A 77 13.16 8.47 -3.35
C LEU A 77 11.88 9.28 -3.04
N ARG A 78 11.03 8.79 -2.14
CA ARG A 78 9.75 9.46 -1.82
C ARG A 78 9.91 10.67 -0.91
N HIS A 79 10.70 10.54 0.15
CA HIS A 79 10.78 11.54 1.22
C HIS A 79 11.86 12.58 0.96
N ASN A 80 13.05 12.17 0.51
CA ASN A 80 14.18 13.08 0.32
C ASN A 80 14.27 13.60 -1.13
N LYS A 81 13.92 12.78 -2.13
CA LYS A 81 13.93 13.19 -3.55
C LYS A 81 12.57 13.67 -4.05
N GLY A 82 11.50 13.47 -3.27
CA GLY A 82 10.18 14.02 -3.59
C GLY A 82 9.42 13.27 -4.70
N LEU A 83 9.82 12.05 -5.08
CA LEU A 83 9.09 11.21 -6.04
C LEU A 83 7.84 10.59 -5.39
N ARG A 84 6.85 11.41 -5.06
CA ARG A 84 5.57 10.96 -4.48
C ARG A 84 4.57 10.50 -5.54
N ARG A 85 4.72 11.02 -6.76
CA ARG A 85 3.92 10.67 -7.94
C ARG A 85 4.76 10.87 -9.19
N PHE A 86 4.50 10.07 -10.22
CA PHE A 86 5.04 10.35 -11.55
C PHE A 86 4.33 11.58 -12.14
N THR A 87 5.10 12.45 -12.78
CA THR A 87 4.58 13.69 -13.39
C THR A 87 4.42 13.58 -14.90
N LEU A 88 4.99 12.54 -15.50
CA LEU A 88 4.89 12.26 -16.93
C LEU A 88 3.79 11.22 -17.22
N ARG A 89 3.33 11.17 -18.47
CA ARG A 89 2.35 10.18 -18.95
C ARG A 89 2.96 9.32 -20.05
N GLY A 90 2.56 8.06 -20.09
CA GLY A 90 3.09 7.05 -21.02
C GLY A 90 4.28 6.29 -20.43
N GLN A 91 4.31 4.98 -20.68
CA GLN A 91 5.26 4.05 -20.07
C GLN A 91 6.72 4.50 -20.28
N THR A 92 7.09 4.84 -21.51
CA THR A 92 8.45 5.27 -21.86
C THR A 92 8.92 6.48 -21.04
N LYS A 93 8.05 7.49 -20.88
CA LYS A 93 8.40 8.70 -20.14
C LYS A 93 8.46 8.45 -18.64
N VAL A 94 7.51 7.67 -18.10
CA VAL A 94 7.50 7.27 -16.68
C VAL A 94 8.73 6.43 -16.33
N ASP A 95 9.13 5.51 -17.20
CA ASP A 95 10.33 4.69 -17.04
C ASP A 95 11.61 5.56 -17.04
N ALA A 96 11.73 6.49 -17.99
CA ALA A 96 12.83 7.45 -18.02
C ALA A 96 12.89 8.30 -16.73
N GLN A 97 11.74 8.81 -16.27
CA GLN A 97 11.65 9.54 -15.00
C GLN A 97 12.14 8.68 -13.83
N PHE A 98 11.64 7.44 -13.70
CA PHE A 98 12.02 6.57 -12.61
C PHE A 98 13.52 6.25 -12.61
N LYS A 99 14.09 5.94 -13.79
CA LYS A 99 15.53 5.68 -13.96
C LYS A 99 16.39 6.87 -13.57
N LEU A 100 15.97 8.10 -13.89
CA LEU A 100 16.69 9.30 -13.47
C LEU A 100 16.73 9.45 -11.94
N PHE A 101 15.61 9.19 -11.27
CA PHE A 101 15.56 9.17 -9.79
C PHE A 101 16.47 8.10 -9.19
N CYS A 102 16.50 6.90 -9.78
CA CYS A 102 17.40 5.82 -9.38
C CYS A 102 18.88 6.19 -9.61
N LEU A 103 19.20 6.87 -10.71
CA LEU A 103 20.55 7.34 -11.00
C LEU A 103 21.03 8.32 -9.92
N VAL A 104 20.22 9.32 -9.59
CA VAL A 104 20.53 10.28 -8.51
C VAL A 104 20.76 9.55 -7.18
N HIS A 105 19.90 8.60 -6.83
CA HIS A 105 20.08 7.78 -5.62
C HIS A 105 21.42 7.03 -5.62
N ASN A 106 21.79 6.41 -6.74
CA ASN A 106 23.03 5.64 -6.84
C ASN A 106 24.28 6.52 -6.80
N ILE A 107 24.26 7.67 -7.48
CA ILE A 107 25.35 8.65 -7.43
C ILE A 107 25.59 9.10 -5.99
N GLU A 108 24.53 9.41 -5.24
CA GLU A 108 24.66 9.80 -3.83
C GLU A 108 25.23 8.69 -2.96
N LYS A 109 24.88 7.43 -3.23
CA LYS A 109 25.50 6.29 -2.53
C LYS A 109 26.99 6.19 -2.83
N LEU A 110 27.39 6.34 -4.09
CA LEU A 110 28.80 6.30 -4.50
C LEU A 110 29.60 7.44 -3.89
N ALA A 111 29.07 8.66 -3.90
CA ALA A 111 29.69 9.82 -3.27
C ALA A 111 29.91 9.60 -1.76
N LYS A 112 28.90 9.09 -1.05
CA LYS A 112 28.99 8.76 0.39
C LYS A 112 29.95 7.61 0.69
N ALA A 113 30.15 6.71 -0.25
CA ALA A 113 31.12 5.62 -0.15
C ALA A 113 32.56 6.06 -0.52
N GLY A 114 32.78 7.34 -0.84
CA GLY A 114 34.11 7.90 -1.09
C GLY A 114 34.56 7.89 -2.55
N TYR A 115 33.72 7.41 -3.49
CA TYR A 115 34.07 7.32 -4.92
C TYR A 115 34.04 8.65 -5.68
N GLY A 116 33.83 9.78 -4.99
CA GLY A 116 33.76 11.12 -5.57
C GLY A 116 34.58 12.18 -4.83
N MET A 117 35.44 11.77 -3.89
CA MET A 117 36.42 12.65 -3.27
C MET A 117 37.77 12.45 -3.96
N GLY A 118 37.94 13.16 -5.08
CA GLY A 118 39.21 13.41 -5.76
C GLY A 118 39.31 14.90 -6.03
#